data_AF-A0A1C5TUG5-F1
#
_entry.id   AF-A0A1C5TUG5-F1
#
_cell.length_a   1.000
_cell.length_b   1.000
_cell.length_c   1.000
_cell.angle_alpha   90.00
_cell.angle_beta   90.00
_cell.angle_gamma   90.00
#
_symmetry.space_group_name_H-M   'P 1'
#
loop_
_entity.id
_entity.type
_entity.pdbx_description
1 polymer ?
#
loop_
_entity_poly.entity_id
_entity_poly.type
_entity_poly.pdbx_seq_one_letter_code
_entity_poly.pdbx_strand_id
1 'polypeptide(L)' 'MTAEEMFRAKDFVPFFETPALFVYESFSERDIDRIDIAFYKYDKKFLVYYVDRDDPVEIDMPLLKAINKQIEEYGW' A
#
# COMPACT_ATOMS: atom_id res chain seq x y z
N MET A 1 -8.08 -5.84 13.71
CA MET A 1 -6.86 -5.80 12.89
C MET A 1 -6.74 -4.38 12.34
N THR A 2 -5.63 -3.72 12.58
CA THR A 2 -5.33 -2.38 12.03
C THR A 2 -4.96 -2.49 10.54
N ALA A 3 -5.00 -1.38 9.81
CA ALA A 3 -4.53 -1.39 8.42
C ALA A 3 -3.07 -1.85 8.30
N GLU A 4 -2.20 -1.40 9.21
CA GLU A 4 -0.79 -1.81 9.24
C GLU A 4 -0.62 -3.32 9.42
N GLU A 5 -1.39 -3.94 10.32
CA GLU A 5 -1.38 -5.40 10.50
C GLU A 5 -1.82 -6.13 9.23
N MET A 6 -2.78 -5.56 8.47
CA MET A 6 -3.23 -6.12 7.19
C MET A 6 -2.17 -6.00 6.10
N PHE A 7 -1.48 -4.87 6.01
CA PHE A 7 -0.37 -4.67 5.08
C PHE A 7 0.79 -5.64 5.38
N ARG A 8 1.18 -5.77 6.66
CA ARG A 8 2.22 -6.73 7.07
C ARG A 8 1.86 -8.17 6.73
N ALA A 9 0.59 -8.57 6.87
CA ALA A 9 0.12 -9.91 6.48
C ALA A 9 0.18 -10.18 4.96
N LYS A 10 0.42 -9.13 4.15
CA LYS A 10 0.60 -9.17 2.70
C LYS A 10 2.03 -8.82 2.27
N ASP A 11 2.97 -8.89 3.21
CA ASP A 11 4.40 -8.56 2.99
C ASP A 11 4.66 -7.10 2.58
N PHE A 12 3.75 -6.19 2.94
CA PHE A 12 3.96 -4.75 2.86
C PHE A 12 4.46 -4.20 4.19
N VAL A 13 5.52 -3.39 4.13
CA VAL A 13 6.07 -2.71 5.30
C VAL A 13 6.03 -1.20 5.12
N PRO A 14 5.90 -0.41 6.21
CA PRO A 14 6.05 1.03 6.14
C PRO A 14 7.45 1.38 5.64
N PHE A 15 7.53 2.05 4.49
CA PHE A 15 8.78 2.52 3.91
C PHE A 15 9.11 3.94 4.35
N PHE A 16 8.11 4.82 4.32
CA PHE A 16 8.31 6.24 4.59
C PHE A 16 7.04 6.88 5.15
N GLU A 17 7.16 7.64 6.25
CA GLU A 17 6.05 8.39 6.84
C GLU A 17 6.44 9.83 7.13
N THR A 18 5.54 10.75 6.77
CA THR A 18 5.60 12.17 7.11
C THR A 18 4.22 12.68 7.53
N PRO A 19 4.10 13.93 7.99
CA PRO A 19 2.79 14.56 8.19
C PRO A 19 1.90 14.62 6.93
N ALA A 20 2.49 14.52 5.73
CA ALA A 20 1.79 14.66 4.45
C ALA A 20 1.61 13.33 3.70
N LEU A 21 2.33 12.27 4.06
CA LEU A 21 2.47 11.07 3.24
C LEU A 21 2.66 9.83 4.12
N PHE A 22 2.05 8.72 3.72
CA PHE A 22 2.38 7.39 4.21
C PHE A 22 2.68 6.48 3.02
N VAL A 23 3.81 5.77 3.03
CA VAL A 23 4.20 4.85 1.95
C VAL A 23 4.43 3.45 2.51
N TYR A 24 3.78 2.46 1.90
CA TYR A 24 4.09 1.04 2.06
C TYR A 24 4.85 0.53 0.83
N GLU A 25 5.83 -0.33 1.04
CA GLU A 25 6.59 -1.04 -0.01
C GLU A 25 6.44 -2.55 0.21
N SER A 26 6.25 -3.32 -0.86
CA SER A 26 6.24 -4.78 -0.81
C SER A 26 7.63 -5.35 -1.06
N PHE A 27 8.12 -6.19 -0.16
CA PHE A 27 9.37 -6.96 -0.34
C PHE A 27 9.05 -8.43 -0.60
N SER A 28 8.37 -8.71 -1.71
CA SER A 28 8.22 -10.10 -2.16
C SER A 28 9.59 -10.63 -2.59
N GLU A 29 10.15 -11.60 -1.85
CA GLU A 29 11.40 -12.30 -2.20
C GLU A 29 11.28 -13.18 -3.46
N ARG A 30 10.08 -13.31 -4.02
CA ARG A 30 9.85 -13.98 -5.30
C ARG A 30 9.93 -12.91 -6.37
N ASP A 31 10.72 -13.13 -7.41
CA ASP A 31 10.99 -12.38 -8.67
C ASP A 31 9.80 -11.59 -9.29
N ILE A 32 9.06 -10.86 -8.47
CA ILE A 32 7.74 -10.30 -8.71
C ILE A 32 7.84 -8.88 -8.20
N ASP A 33 7.99 -7.98 -9.14
CA ASP A 33 7.42 -6.64 -9.18
C ASP A 33 7.17 -5.98 -7.83
N ARG A 34 7.97 -4.97 -7.52
CA ARG A 34 7.76 -4.18 -6.32
C ARG A 34 6.51 -3.30 -6.47
N ILE A 35 5.65 -3.34 -5.46
CA ILE A 35 4.45 -2.51 -5.37
C ILE A 35 4.66 -1.47 -4.26
N ASP A 36 4.56 -0.19 -4.62
CA ASP A 36 4.60 0.90 -3.66
C ASP A 36 3.18 1.51 -3.52
N ILE A 37 2.68 1.67 -2.30
CA ILE A 37 1.37 2.26 -2.03
C ILE A 37 1.56 3.54 -1.23
N ALA A 38 1.19 4.67 -1.82
CA ALA A 38 1.36 5.99 -1.24
C ALA A 38 0.00 6.62 -0.90
N PHE A 39 -0.19 7.03 0.35
CA PHE A 39 -1.36 7.75 0.85
C PHE A 39 -1.02 9.23 1.09
N TYR A 40 -1.61 10.13 0.32
CA TYR A 40 -1.42 11.57 0.40
C TYR A 40 -2.40 12.18 1.41
N LYS A 41 -1.87 12.59 2.57
CA LYS A 41 -2.67 12.91 3.75
C LYS A 41 -3.59 14.12 3.60
N TYR A 42 -3.15 15.12 2.83
CA TYR A 42 -3.88 16.37 2.66
C TYR A 42 -4.94 16.31 1.55
N ASP A 43 -4.60 15.71 0.42
CA ASP A 43 -5.49 15.65 -0.75
C ASP A 43 -6.46 14.47 -0.71
N LYS A 44 -6.35 13.60 0.31
CA LYS A 44 -7.13 12.37 0.47
C LYS A 44 -7.08 11.46 -0.76
N LYS A 45 -5.87 11.29 -1.32
CA LYS A 45 -5.62 10.43 -2.48
C LYS A 45 -4.69 9.30 -2.09
N PHE A 46 -4.80 8.19 -2.80
CA PHE A 46 -3.78 7.15 -2.75
C PHE A 46 -3.34 6.79 -4.18
N LEU A 47 -2.11 6.32 -4.29
CA LEU A 47 -1.52 5.83 -5.53
C LEU A 47 -0.89 4.47 -5.27
N VAL A 48 -1.04 3.58 -6.24
CA VAL A 48 -0.37 2.27 -6.26
C VAL A 48 0.56 2.30 -7.45
N TYR A 49 1.86 2.17 -7.20
CA TYR A 49 2.91 2.12 -8.20
C TYR A 49 3.42 0.70 -8.35
N TYR A 50 3.62 0.29 -9.59
CA TYR A 50 4.22 -0.98 -9.94
C TYR A 50 5.58 -0.68 -10.55
N VAL A 51 6.63 -1.13 -9.89
CA VAL A 51 8.01 -0.90 -10.29
C VAL A 51 8.46 -2.10 -11.12
N ASP A 52 9.13 -1.80 -12.24
CA ASP A 52 9.73 -2.79 -13.15
C ASP A 52 8.74 -3.78 -13.81
N ARG A 53 7.53 -3.32 -14.17
CA ARG A 53 6.55 -4.11 -14.94
C ARG A 53 6.23 -3.57 -16.33
N ASP A 54 6.12 -4.51 -17.26
CA ASP A 54 5.49 -4.33 -18.57
C ASP A 54 4.01 -4.80 -18.61
N ASP A 55 3.60 -5.68 -17.69
CA ASP A 55 2.25 -6.29 -17.65
C ASP A 55 1.32 -5.65 -16.59
N PRO A 56 -0.02 -5.70 -16.79
CA PRO A 56 -1.00 -5.24 -15.80
C PRO A 56 -0.90 -6.02 -14.48
N VAL A 57 -1.27 -5.37 -13.37
CA VAL A 57 -1.23 -5.99 -12.04
C VAL A 57 -2.61 -6.33 -11.53
N GLU A 58 -2.78 -7.58 -11.13
CA GLU A 58 -3.94 -8.00 -10.36
C GLU A 58 -3.78 -7.56 -8.91
N ILE A 59 -4.65 -6.64 -8.46
CA ILE A 59 -4.77 -6.30 -7.04
C ILE A 59 -5.71 -7.31 -6.39
N ASP A 60 -5.20 -8.09 -5.43
CA ASP A 60 -6.04 -9.02 -4.70
C ASP A 60 -6.99 -8.32 -3.70
N MET A 61 -8.12 -8.99 -3.42
CA MET A 61 -9.14 -8.46 -2.52
C MET A 61 -8.64 -8.20 -1.09
N PRO A 62 -7.77 -9.03 -0.48
CA PRO A 62 -7.13 -8.71 0.79
C PRO A 62 -6.36 -7.38 0.80
N LEU A 63 -5.57 -7.09 -0.24
CA LEU A 63 -4.85 -5.82 -0.36
C LEU A 63 -5.80 -4.64 -0.48
N LEU A 64 -6.87 -4.77 -1.29
CA LEU A 64 -7.94 -3.76 -1.35
C LEU A 64 -8.59 -3.51 0.02
N LYS A 65 -8.80 -4.57 0.81
CA LYS A 65 -9.34 -4.42 2.18
C LYS A 65 -8.36 -3.69 3.10
N ALA A 66 -7.06 -3.93 2.98
CA ALA A 66 -6.03 -3.21 3.75
C ALA A 66 -6.03 -1.71 3.41
N ILE A 67 -6.09 -1.37 2.11
CA ILE A 67 -6.19 0.01 1.63
C ILE A 67 -7.44 0.69 2.18
N ASN A 68 -8.61 0.04 2.08
CA ASN A 68 -9.85 0.59 2.63
C ASN A 68 -9.76 0.80 4.15
N LYS A 69 -9.12 -0.14 4.87
CA LYS A 69 -8.94 0.00 6.31
C LYS A 69 -8.08 1.21 6.67
N GLN A 70 -7.03 1.49 5.90
CA GLN A 70 -6.20 2.67 6.08
C GLN A 70 -7.02 3.95 5.87
N ILE A 71 -7.84 3.99 4.81
CA ILE A 71 -8.70 5.15 4.51
C ILE A 71 -9.66 5.41 5.69
N GLU A 72 -10.29 4.37 6.23
CA GLU A 72 -11.16 4.47 7.41
C GLU A 72 -10.43 5.00 8.64
N GLU A 73 -9.23 4.49 8.94
CA GLU A 73 -8.46 4.87 10.12
C GLU A 73 -7.98 6.34 10.08
N TYR A 74 -7.81 6.90 8.89
CA TYR A 74 -7.44 8.30 8.68
C TYR A 74 -8.66 9.24 8.49
N GLY A 75 -9.88 8.71 8.53
CA GLY A 75 -11.12 9.49 8.44
C GLY A 75 -11.37 10.10 7.06
N TRP A 76 -11.06 9.36 5.99
CA TRP A 76 -11.21 9.82 4.61
C TRP A 76 -12.47 9.29 3.94
#